data_AF-A0A0J7MN32-F1
#
_entry.id   AF-A0A0J7MN32-F1
#
_cell.length_a   1.000
_cell.length_b   1.000
_cell.length_c   1.000
_cell.angle_alpha   90.00
_cell.angle_beta   90.00
_cell.angle_gamma   90.00
#
_symmetry.space_group_name_H-M   'P 1'
#
loop_
_entity.id
_entity.type
_entity.pdbx_description
1 polymer ?
#
loop_
_entity_poly.entity_id
_entity_poly.type
_entity_poly.pdbx_seq_one_letter_code
_entity_poly.pdbx_strand_id
1 'polypeptide(L)'
;MHDIRVLCGVYTTSGIALIFLFVMLCALSEKVRYRAKFIFFIVASALAAGLWIPFMLFRIGSWKNALMPARCVVKVAKIIGIKFRFRGKENIIKDSGCVVLINHQSSLDLCGNYNRLLQLF
;
A
#
# COMPACT_ATOMS: atom_id res chain seq x y z
N MET A 1 -39.81 -9.48 -12.06
CA MET A 1 -38.51 -9.50 -12.78
C MET A 1 -38.14 -8.14 -13.39
N HIS A 2 -39.12 -7.30 -13.76
CA HIS A 2 -38.89 -5.96 -14.33
C HIS A 2 -38.31 -4.95 -13.30
N ASP A 3 -38.85 -4.93 -12.08
CA ASP A 3 -38.41 -3.98 -11.04
C ASP A 3 -36.97 -4.20 -10.56
N ILE A 4 -36.51 -5.46 -10.52
CA ILE A 4 -35.13 -5.81 -10.16
C ILE A 4 -34.13 -5.25 -11.20
N ARG A 5 -34.49 -5.24 -12.49
CA ARG A 5 -33.64 -4.70 -13.56
C ARG A 5 -33.58 -3.17 -13.51
N VAL A 6 -34.71 -2.52 -13.23
CA VAL A 6 -34.78 -1.05 -13.07
C VAL A 6 -33.96 -0.62 -11.85
N LEU A 7 -34.12 -1.30 -10.72
CA LEU A 7 -33.38 -1.02 -9.49
C LEU A 7 -31.86 -1.19 -9.69
N CYS A 8 -31.45 -2.29 -10.33
CA CYS A 8 -30.04 -2.53 -10.70
C CYS A 8 -29.49 -1.45 -11.66
N GLY A 9 -30.30 -0.99 -12.62
CA GLY A 9 -29.96 0.12 -13.53
C GLY A 9 -29.75 1.45 -12.79
N VAL A 10 -30.57 1.75 -11.79
CA VAL A 10 -30.43 2.96 -10.96
C VAL A 10 -29.18 2.90 -10.08
N TYR A 11 -28.86 1.75 -9.47
CA TYR A 11 -27.64 1.60 -8.67
C TYR A 11 -26.35 1.70 -9.50
N THR A 12 -26.36 1.14 -10.71
CA THR A 12 -25.20 1.19 -11.62
C THR A 12 -24.96 2.60 -12.14
N THR A 13 -26.00 3.32 -12.55
CA THR A 13 -25.88 4.71 -13.03
C THR A 13 -25.47 5.69 -11.93
N SER A 14 -26.07 5.59 -10.74
CA SER A 14 -25.67 6.40 -9.59
C SER A 14 -24.24 6.11 -9.14
N GLY A 15 -23.81 4.85 -9.15
CA GLY A 15 -22.43 4.46 -8.86
C GLY A 15 -21.40 5.07 -9.82
N ILE A 16 -21.69 5.04 -11.13
CA ILE A 16 -20.82 5.66 -12.15
C ILE A 16 -20.72 7.17 -11.93
N ALA A 17 -21.85 7.85 -11.65
CA ALA A 17 -21.85 9.28 -11.39
C ALA A 17 -20.99 9.65 -10.16
N LEU A 18 -21.07 8.86 -9.09
CA LEU A 18 -20.23 9.06 -7.89
C LEU A 18 -18.73 8.85 -8.18
N ILE A 19 -18.38 7.83 -8.98
CA ILE A 19 -16.99 7.60 -9.41
C ILE A 19 -16.48 8.79 -10.23
N PHE A 20 -17.26 9.27 -11.20
CA PHE A 20 -16.89 10.44 -12.00
C PHE A 20 -16.70 11.69 -11.14
N LEU A 21 -17.63 11.97 -10.23
CA LEU A 21 -17.52 13.09 -9.30
C LEU A 21 -16.26 12.97 -8.44
N PHE A 22 -15.98 11.79 -7.90
CA PHE A 22 -14.78 11.55 -7.10
C PHE A 22 -13.48 11.77 -7.89
N VAL A 23 -13.43 11.29 -9.14
CA VAL A 23 -12.29 11.49 -10.04
C VAL A 23 -12.10 12.99 -10.33
N MET A 24 -13.18 13.72 -10.60
CA MET A 24 -13.13 15.18 -10.79
C MET A 24 -12.62 15.91 -9.55
N LEU A 25 -13.09 15.56 -8.35
CA LEU A 25 -12.58 16.14 -7.10
C LEU A 25 -11.08 15.87 -6.90
N CYS A 26 -10.62 14.66 -7.24
CA CYS A 26 -9.20 14.33 -7.22
C CYS A 26 -8.40 15.08 -8.29
N ALA A 27 -8.99 15.42 -9.43
CA ALA A 27 -8.34 16.20 -10.48
C ALA A 27 -8.22 17.68 -10.11
N LEU A 28 -9.23 18.23 -9.43
CA LEU A 28 -9.30 19.66 -9.10
C LEU A 28 -8.62 20.04 -7.78
N SER A 29 -8.47 19.09 -6.84
CA SER A 29 -7.92 19.38 -5.50
C SER A 29 -6.75 18.46 -5.14
N GLU A 30 -5.56 19.08 -5.03
CA GLU A 30 -4.34 18.41 -4.59
C GLU A 30 -4.48 17.79 -3.19
N LYS A 31 -5.18 18.48 -2.28
CA LYS A 31 -5.40 18.01 -0.91
C LYS A 31 -6.26 16.75 -0.91
N VAL A 32 -7.34 16.72 -1.69
CA VAL A 32 -8.23 15.56 -1.81
C VAL A 32 -7.47 14.40 -2.45
N ARG A 33 -6.75 14.65 -3.55
CA ARG A 33 -5.93 13.64 -4.22
C ARG A 33 -4.89 13.02 -3.28
N TYR A 34 -4.21 13.84 -2.49
CA TYR A 34 -3.24 13.37 -1.50
C TYR A 34 -3.90 12.48 -0.45
N ARG A 35 -5.01 12.93 0.17
CA ARG A 35 -5.71 12.16 1.20
C ARG A 35 -6.27 10.85 0.65
N ALA A 36 -6.85 10.86 -0.56
CA ALA A 36 -7.32 9.66 -1.23
C ALA A 36 -6.18 8.64 -1.44
N LYS A 37 -5.04 9.08 -1.99
CA LYS A 37 -3.86 8.22 -2.15
C LYS A 37 -3.34 7.68 -0.82
N PHE A 38 -3.33 8.50 0.23
CA PHE A 38 -2.86 8.11 1.55
C PHE A 38 -3.80 7.09 2.24
N ILE A 39 -5.12 7.28 2.14
CA ILE A 39 -6.11 6.31 2.64
C ILE A 39 -5.98 5.00 1.87
N PHE A 40 -5.93 5.06 0.54
CA PHE A 40 -5.70 3.88 -0.28
C PHE A 40 -4.43 3.15 0.13
N PHE A 41 -3.33 3.88 0.36
CA PHE A 41 -2.07 3.32 0.82
C PHE A 41 -2.21 2.55 2.14
N ILE A 42 -2.87 3.15 3.15
CA ILE A 42 -3.06 2.51 4.46
C ILE A 42 -3.88 1.23 4.32
N VAL A 43 -5.04 1.30 3.66
CA VAL A 43 -5.95 0.16 3.50
C VAL A 43 -5.27 -0.96 2.72
N ALA A 44 -4.65 -0.65 1.58
CA ALA A 44 -3.96 -1.64 0.77
C ALA A 44 -2.77 -2.26 1.50
N SER A 45 -2.05 -1.50 2.33
CA SER A 45 -0.96 -2.03 3.17
C SER A 45 -1.47 -2.96 4.27
N ALA A 46 -2.57 -2.59 4.93
CA ALA A 46 -3.22 -3.43 5.94
C ALA A 46 -3.72 -4.75 5.33
N LEU A 47 -4.33 -4.70 4.15
CA LEU A 47 -4.74 -5.90 3.40
C LEU A 47 -3.54 -6.75 2.99
N ALA A 48 -2.48 -6.14 2.46
CA ALA A 48 -1.26 -6.84 2.07
C ALA A 48 -0.61 -7.60 3.23
N ALA A 49 -0.62 -7.03 4.44
CA ALA A 49 -0.13 -7.70 5.64
C ALA A 49 -1.13 -8.76 6.14
N GLY A 50 -2.40 -8.39 6.30
CA GLY A 50 -3.45 -9.22 6.88
C GLY A 50 -3.75 -10.47 6.07
N LEU A 51 -3.86 -10.35 4.75
CA LEU A 51 -4.12 -11.49 3.86
C LEU A 51 -2.95 -12.48 3.83
N TRP A 52 -1.74 -12.04 4.19
CA TRP A 52 -0.58 -12.91 4.21
C TRP A 52 -0.43 -13.70 5.53
N ILE A 53 -1.13 -13.30 6.60
CA ILE A 53 -1.05 -13.93 7.93
C ILE A 53 -1.28 -15.45 7.88
N PRO A 54 -2.31 -15.99 7.21
CA PRO A 54 -2.53 -17.44 7.16
C PRO A 54 -1.32 -18.20 6.62
N PHE A 55 -0.62 -17.64 5.63
CA PHE A 55 0.58 -18.25 5.06
C PHE A 55 1.79 -18.17 6.00
N MET A 56 1.85 -17.17 6.88
CA MET A 56 2.90 -17.04 7.89
C MET A 56 2.78 -18.11 8.98
N LEU A 57 1.56 -18.60 9.24
CA LEU A 57 1.32 -19.65 10.24
C LEU A 57 1.96 -20.99 9.87
N PHE A 58 2.24 -21.24 8.59
CA PHE A 58 3.00 -22.42 8.18
C PHE A 58 4.51 -22.34 8.49
N ARG A 59 5.02 -21.15 8.84
CA ARG A 59 6.44 -20.90 9.14
C ARG A 59 6.58 -19.89 10.28
N ILE A 60 5.99 -20.21 11.44
CA ILE A 60 5.99 -19.32 12.61
C ILE A 60 7.42 -18.94 12.98
N GLY A 61 7.63 -17.65 13.31
CA GLY A 61 8.94 -17.12 13.71
C GLY A 61 9.95 -16.91 12.57
N SER A 62 9.64 -17.28 11.32
CA SER A 62 10.55 -17.04 10.21
C SER A 62 10.55 -15.57 9.77
N TRP A 63 11.73 -14.93 9.81
CA TRP A 63 11.92 -13.56 9.30
C TRP A 63 11.51 -13.40 7.83
N LYS A 64 11.57 -14.48 7.04
CA LYS A 64 11.16 -14.51 5.62
C LYS A 64 9.70 -14.16 5.41
N ASN A 65 8.86 -14.33 6.43
CA ASN A 65 7.43 -14.00 6.37
C ASN A 65 7.19 -12.50 6.16
N ALA A 66 8.09 -11.63 6.62
CA ALA A 66 7.98 -10.18 6.44
C ALA A 66 8.26 -9.73 4.99
N LEU A 67 8.98 -10.53 4.19
CA LEU A 67 9.40 -10.16 2.84
C LEU A 67 8.22 -9.99 1.87
N MET A 68 7.20 -10.83 1.98
CA MET A 68 6.06 -10.78 1.04
C MET A 68 5.15 -9.56 1.29
N PRO A 69 4.70 -9.28 2.52
CA PRO A 69 4.02 -8.01 2.83
C PRO A 69 4.85 -6.80 2.44
N ALA A 70 6.15 -6.82 2.72
CA ALA A 70 7.08 -5.75 2.35
C ALA A 70 7.06 -5.47 0.83
N ARG A 71 7.13 -6.51 0.00
CA ARG A 71 7.04 -6.39 -1.48
C ARG A 71 5.70 -5.80 -1.90
N CYS A 72 4.60 -6.24 -1.30
CA CYS A 72 3.27 -5.74 -1.62
C CYS A 72 3.12 -4.26 -1.28
N VAL A 73 3.55 -3.84 -0.08
CA VAL A 73 3.49 -2.43 0.35
C VAL A 73 4.34 -1.53 -0.55
N VAL A 74 5.54 -1.96 -0.94
CA VAL A 74 6.39 -1.20 -1.89
C VAL A 74 5.72 -1.09 -3.27
N LYS A 75 5.07 -2.15 -3.74
CA LYS A 75 4.31 -2.11 -5.01
C LYS A 75 3.14 -1.13 -4.92
N VAL A 76 2.34 -1.17 -3.85
CA VAL A 76 1.23 -0.23 -3.62
C VAL A 76 1.73 1.21 -3.64
N ALA A 77 2.83 1.51 -2.96
CA ALA A 77 3.43 2.85 -2.95
C ALA A 77 3.85 3.32 -4.36
N LYS A 78 4.43 2.44 -5.16
CA LYS A 78 4.77 2.75 -6.56
C LYS A 78 3.53 2.99 -7.41
N ILE A 79 2.46 2.21 -7.23
CA ILE A 79 1.19 2.36 -7.96
C ILE A 79 0.58 3.75 -7.73
N ILE A 80 0.63 4.29 -6.50
CA ILE A 80 0.14 5.64 -6.20
C ILE A 80 1.11 6.76 -6.61
N GLY A 81 2.26 6.42 -7.17
CA GLY A 81 3.24 7.34 -7.74
C GLY A 81 4.37 7.77 -6.81
N ILE A 82 4.60 7.08 -5.68
CA ILE A 82 5.73 7.40 -4.79
C ILE A 82 7.04 6.95 -5.43
N LYS A 83 8.00 7.88 -5.47
CA LYS A 83 9.38 7.63 -5.94
C LYS A 83 10.32 7.68 -4.74
N PHE A 84 11.01 6.57 -4.47
CA PHE A 84 11.98 6.50 -3.38
C PHE A 84 13.39 6.82 -3.88
N ARG A 85 14.09 7.72 -3.19
CA ARG A 85 15.53 7.94 -3.36
C ARG A 85 16.25 7.43 -2.13
N PHE A 86 17.09 6.42 -2.31
CA PHE A 86 17.94 5.89 -1.25
C PHE A 86 19.35 6.48 -1.35
N ARG A 87 19.91 6.85 -0.20
CA ARG A 87 21.28 7.31 -0.02
C ARG A 87 21.94 6.48 1.07
N GLY A 88 23.27 6.42 1.10
CA GLY A 88 24.00 5.68 2.14
C GLY A 88 23.85 4.16 2.03
N LYS A 89 23.88 3.61 0.81
CA LYS A 89 23.74 2.15 0.60
C LYS A 89 25.01 1.39 0.96
N GLU A 90 26.15 2.06 0.86
CA GLU A 90 27.47 1.60 1.24
C GLU A 90 27.59 1.30 2.75
N ASN A 91 26.74 1.90 3.59
CA ASN A 91 26.71 1.64 5.03
C ASN A 91 25.94 0.36 5.40
N ILE A 92 25.44 -0.37 4.40
CA ILE A 92 24.63 -1.57 4.59
C ILE A 92 25.52 -2.81 4.50
N ILE A 93 25.72 -3.47 5.63
CA ILE A 93 26.45 -4.74 5.71
C ILE A 93 25.52 -5.87 5.28
N LYS A 94 25.88 -6.59 4.21
CA LYS A 94 25.12 -7.73 3.70
C LYS A 94 25.33 -8.96 4.58
N ASP A 95 24.44 -9.93 4.46
CA ASP A 95 24.53 -11.25 5.12
C ASP A 95 24.70 -11.21 6.64
N SER A 96 24.25 -10.12 7.27
CA SER A 96 24.28 -9.92 8.71
C SER A 96 22.93 -9.38 9.22
N GLY A 97 22.62 -9.67 10.48
CA GLY A 97 21.49 -9.05 11.16
C GLY A 97 21.79 -7.60 11.50
N CYS A 98 20.83 -6.70 11.30
CA CYS A 98 20.96 -5.30 11.70
C CYS A 98 19.67 -4.77 12.31
N VAL A 99 19.80 -3.73 13.13
CA VAL A 99 18.65 -2.97 13.65
C VAL A 99 18.54 -1.68 12.86
N VAL A 100 17.39 -1.48 12.21
CA VAL A 100 17.11 -0.26 11.45
C VAL A 100 16.36 0.71 12.34
N LEU A 101 17.04 1.79 12.74
CA LEU A 101 16.42 2.90 13.46
C LEU A 101 15.87 3.93 12.46
N ILE A 102 14.59 4.24 12.59
CA ILE A 102 13.92 5.27 11.78
C ILE A 102 13.07 6.19 12.66
N ASN A 103 12.93 7.44 12.23
CA ASN A 103 11.87 8.30 12.74
C ASN A 103 10.51 7.77 12.28
N HIS A 104 9.51 7.76 13.17
CA HIS A 104 8.16 7.29 12.89
C HIS A 104 7.21 8.48 12.73
N GLN A 105 7.26 9.13 11.56
CA GLN A 105 6.46 10.31 11.25
C GLN A 105 5.13 9.96 10.57
N SER A 106 5.03 8.82 9.88
CA SER A 106 3.80 8.41 9.19
C SER A 106 3.78 6.92 8.81
N SER A 107 2.61 6.41 8.42
CA SER A 107 2.49 5.05 7.87
C SER A 107 3.33 4.82 6.61
N LEU A 108 3.76 5.86 5.89
CA LEU A 108 4.63 5.72 4.71
C LEU A 108 6.05 5.26 5.06
N ASP A 109 6.46 5.37 6.33
CA ASP A 109 7.78 4.95 6.81
C ASP A 109 8.01 3.45 6.60
N LEU A 110 6.91 2.67 6.58
CA LEU A 110 6.88 1.26 6.20
C LEU A 110 7.55 1.02 4.83
N CYS A 111 7.26 1.83 3.82
CA CYS A 111 7.81 1.63 2.47
C CYS A 111 9.32 1.87 2.38
N GLY A 112 9.81 2.89 3.09
CA GLY A 112 11.23 3.22 3.13
C GLY A 112 12.04 2.05 3.69
N ASN A 113 11.57 1.47 4.79
CA ASN A 113 12.17 0.27 5.37
C ASN A 113 12.07 -0.95 4.46
N TYR A 114 10.91 -1.19 3.85
CA TYR A 114 10.71 -2.38 3.04
C TYR A 114 11.50 -2.39 1.73
N ASN A 115 11.63 -1.26 1.03
CA ASN A 115 12.44 -1.21 -0.18
C ASN A 115 13.96 -1.31 0.14
N ARG A 116 14.37 -0.98 1.37
CA ARG A 116 15.73 -1.25 1.87
C ARG A 116 15.91 -2.71 2.31
N LEU A 117 14.94 -3.30 3.01
CA LEU A 117 14.90 -4.73 3.34
C LEU A 117 14.99 -5.59 2.07
N LEU A 118 14.35 -5.18 0.98
CA LEU A 118 14.45 -5.87 -0.32
C LEU A 118 15.76 -5.64 -1.07
N GLN A 119 16.64 -4.76 -0.61
CA GLN A 119 18.00 -4.63 -1.14
C GLN A 119 19.05 -5.33 -0.27
N LEU A 120 18.66 -5.72 0.94
CA LEU A 120 19.44 -6.47 1.91
C LEU A 120 19.38 -7.99 1.69
N PHE A 121 18.34 -8.47 1.00
CA PHE A 121 18.05 -9.88 0.71
C PHE A 121 17.67 -10.05 -0.76
#